data_AF-A0A8T2PE33-F1
#
_entry.id   AF-A0A8T2PE33-F1
#
_cell.length_a   1.000
_cell.length_b   1.000
_cell.length_c   1.000
_cell.angle_alpha   90.00
_cell.angle_beta   90.00
_cell.angle_gamma   90.00
#
_symmetry.space_group_name_H-M   'P 1'
#
loop_
_entity.id
_entity.type
_entity.pdbx_description
1 polymer ?
#
loop_
_entity_poly.entity_id
_entity_poly.type
_entity_poly.pdbx_seq_one_letter_code
_entity_poly.pdbx_strand_id
1 'polypeptide(L)'
;MNMVTFFIVGLIVHVVFFVSIFDIYFTSPLVHGMAPQKVPLPPPAKRLVLFVADGLRADTLFKPDVNGTISAPYIRSIMEEKGSWGVSHTRVPTESRPGHVALIAGFYEDVSAVAKGWKENPVEFDSVFNESSHTWSWGSPDILPMFSKGASGDHVYTHTYSAEDQDFASTDASKLDMWVFDKVKGLMELGTPLRPSLLWWPGGQGSRLLRESLHRTLKINI
;
A
#
# COMPACT_ATOMS: atom_id res chain seq x y z
N MET A 1 -46.80 27.75 -19.05
CA MET A 1 -45.70 26.86 -19.48
C MET A 1 -46.32 25.52 -19.86
N ASN A 2 -46.05 25.00 -21.05
CA ASN A 2 -46.62 23.72 -21.48
C ASN A 2 -46.07 22.58 -20.60
N MET A 3 -46.90 21.58 -20.30
CA MET A 3 -46.53 20.47 -19.39
C MET A 3 -45.25 19.75 -19.86
N VAL A 4 -45.09 19.58 -21.18
CA VAL A 4 -43.86 19.04 -21.79
C VAL A 4 -42.64 19.92 -21.50
N THR A 5 -42.77 21.25 -21.61
CA THR A 5 -41.69 22.19 -21.28
C THR A 5 -41.30 22.10 -19.81
N PHE A 6 -42.26 21.96 -18.90
CA PHE A 6 -41.98 21.76 -17.47
C PHE A 6 -41.18 20.48 -17.23
N PHE A 7 -41.57 19.35 -17.84
CA PHE A 7 -40.83 18.09 -17.71
C PHE A 7 -39.42 18.17 -18.30
N ILE A 8 -39.25 18.80 -19.47
CA ILE A 8 -37.93 18.96 -20.10
C ILE A 8 -37.02 19.82 -19.23
N VAL A 9 -37.49 20.97 -18.75
CA VAL A 9 -36.71 21.85 -17.86
C VAL A 9 -36.37 21.13 -16.56
N GLY A 10 -37.35 20.44 -15.96
CA GLY A 10 -37.12 19.62 -14.77
C GLY A 10 -36.06 18.54 -14.99
N LEU A 11 -36.13 17.81 -16.10
CA LEU A 11 -35.14 16.79 -16.45
C LEU A 11 -33.75 17.41 -16.64
N ILE A 12 -33.63 18.52 -17.35
CA ILE A 12 -32.35 19.22 -17.55
C ILE A 12 -31.75 19.62 -16.21
N VAL A 13 -32.54 20.19 -15.30
CA VAL A 13 -32.08 20.57 -13.96
C VAL A 13 -31.54 19.35 -13.20
N HIS A 14 -32.25 18.22 -13.23
CA HIS A 14 -31.78 16.99 -12.58
C HIS A 14 -30.50 16.43 -13.22
N VAL A 15 -30.40 16.46 -14.56
CA VAL A 15 -29.19 16.02 -15.26
C VAL A 15 -28.00 16.92 -14.90
N VAL A 16 -28.19 18.24 -14.86
CA VAL A 16 -27.14 19.19 -14.45
C VAL A 16 -26.69 18.93 -13.01
N PHE A 17 -27.62 18.76 -12.07
CA PHE A 17 -27.27 18.43 -10.69
C PHE A 17 -26.56 17.08 -10.59
N PHE A 18 -27.02 16.08 -11.31
CA PHE A 18 -26.38 14.76 -11.35
C PHE A 18 -24.94 14.86 -11.85
N VAL A 19 -24.69 15.54 -12.98
CA VAL A 19 -23.34 15.75 -13.53
C VAL A 19 -22.48 16.58 -12.57
N SER A 20 -23.05 17.58 -11.90
CA SER A 20 -22.31 18.43 -10.95
C SER A 20 -21.75 17.65 -9.76
N ILE A 21 -22.42 16.58 -9.31
CA ILE A 21 -21.90 15.71 -8.25
C ILE A 21 -20.60 15.04 -8.72
N PHE A 22 -20.56 14.57 -9.96
CA PHE A 22 -19.34 13.97 -10.52
C PHE A 22 -18.21 14.99 -10.64
N ASP A 23 -18.51 16.18 -11.14
CA ASP A 23 -17.52 17.25 -11.30
C ASP A 23 -16.94 17.73 -9.95
N ILE A 24 -17.79 17.92 -8.93
CA ILE A 24 -17.36 18.43 -7.63
C ILE A 24 -16.59 17.37 -6.83
N TYR A 25 -17.05 16.12 -6.82
CA TYR A 25 -16.51 15.08 -5.93
C TYR A 25 -15.52 14.12 -6.57
N PHE A 26 -15.50 14.03 -7.91
CA PHE A 26 -14.68 13.04 -8.63
C PHE A 26 -13.70 13.70 -9.62
N THR A 27 -13.51 15.01 -9.52
CA THR A 27 -12.36 15.67 -10.15
C THR A 27 -11.09 15.37 -9.38
N SER A 28 -10.00 15.09 -10.09
CA SER A 28 -8.71 14.76 -9.49
C SER A 28 -8.18 15.94 -8.67
N PRO A 29 -7.80 15.73 -7.40
CA PRO A 29 -7.14 16.75 -6.59
C PRO A 29 -5.63 16.84 -6.87
N LEU A 30 -5.08 16.00 -7.76
CA LEU A 30 -3.64 15.91 -7.98
C LEU A 30 -3.11 17.13 -8.73
N VAL A 31 -2.04 17.72 -8.21
CA VAL A 31 -1.35 18.86 -8.82
C VAL A 31 -0.17 18.36 -9.62
N HIS A 32 -0.09 18.78 -10.89
CA HIS A 32 1.00 18.41 -11.80
C HIS A 32 2.08 19.48 -11.90
N GLY A 33 3.29 19.08 -12.29
CA GLY A 33 4.39 20.00 -12.60
C GLY A 33 5.08 20.60 -11.37
N MET A 34 4.93 19.99 -10.19
CA MET A 34 5.68 20.41 -9.01
C MET A 34 7.18 20.18 -9.24
N ALA A 35 8.01 21.16 -8.87
CA ALA A 35 9.46 21.05 -8.97
C ALA A 35 10.01 20.15 -7.83
N PRO A 36 10.77 19.07 -8.14
CA PRO A 36 11.36 18.21 -7.13
C PRO A 36 12.25 18.99 -6.16
N GLN A 37 12.12 18.71 -4.86
CA GLN A 37 12.90 19.37 -3.81
C GLN A 37 13.89 18.39 -3.20
N LYS A 38 15.15 18.81 -3.05
CA LYS A 38 16.17 18.02 -2.36
C LYS A 38 16.30 18.50 -0.93
N VAL A 39 16.30 17.55 0.01
CA VAL A 39 16.56 17.82 1.42
C VAL A 39 18.06 18.09 1.61
N PRO A 40 18.48 19.22 2.18
CA PRO A 40 19.90 19.57 2.35
C PRO A 40 20.58 18.82 3.52
N LEU A 41 19.86 17.93 4.20
CA LEU A 41 20.36 17.16 5.34
C LEU A 41 20.95 15.82 4.88
N PRO A 42 21.98 15.29 5.59
CA PRO A 42 22.47 13.96 5.31
C PRO A 42 21.34 12.92 5.54
N PRO A 43 21.27 11.86 4.71
CA PRO A 43 20.23 10.85 4.85
C PRO A 43 20.40 10.08 6.16
N PRO A 44 19.32 9.81 6.91
CA PRO A 44 19.39 9.13 8.21
C PRO A 44 19.80 7.66 8.09
N ALA A 45 19.63 7.06 6.91
CA ALA A 45 20.01 5.69 6.63
C ALA A 45 20.41 5.53 5.16
N LYS A 46 21.20 4.49 4.87
CA LYS A 46 21.59 4.12 3.50
C LYS A 46 20.53 3.27 2.78
N ARG A 47 19.60 2.70 3.54
CA ARG A 47 18.58 1.75 3.09
C ARG A 47 17.32 1.97 3.91
N LEU A 48 16.17 1.93 3.25
CA LEU A 48 14.86 1.88 3.89
C LEU A 48 14.31 0.47 3.70
N VAL A 49 13.88 -0.19 4.78
CA VAL A 49 13.11 -1.43 4.66
C VAL A 49 11.68 -1.15 5.09
N LEU A 50 10.72 -1.34 4.19
CA LEU A 50 9.30 -1.13 4.50
C LEU A 50 8.58 -2.47 4.56
N PHE A 51 8.07 -2.83 5.75
CA PHE A 51 7.27 -4.03 5.97
C PHE A 51 5.78 -3.65 6.05
N VAL A 52 4.94 -4.05 5.09
CA VAL A 52 3.51 -3.67 5.06
C VAL A 52 2.61 -4.87 5.29
N ALA A 53 2.00 -4.94 6.48
CA ALA A 53 1.00 -5.95 6.81
C ALA A 53 -0.41 -5.43 6.51
N ASP A 54 -1.04 -6.00 5.49
CA ASP A 54 -2.39 -5.61 5.10
C ASP A 54 -3.44 -6.01 6.15
N GLY A 55 -4.41 -5.12 6.40
CA GLY A 55 -5.45 -5.34 7.39
C GLY A 55 -4.98 -5.42 8.86
N LEU A 56 -3.72 -5.10 9.17
CA LEU A 56 -3.21 -5.11 10.55
C LEU A 56 -3.77 -3.93 11.36
N ARG A 57 -4.93 -4.14 11.98
CA ARG A 57 -5.57 -3.12 12.82
C ARG A 57 -4.89 -2.97 14.17
N ALA A 58 -4.79 -1.72 14.63
CA ALA A 58 -4.21 -1.39 15.93
C ALA A 58 -4.94 -2.06 17.11
N ASP A 59 -6.27 -2.09 17.09
CA ASP A 59 -7.07 -2.74 18.13
C ASP A 59 -6.76 -4.23 18.24
N THR A 60 -6.57 -4.89 17.10
CA THR A 60 -6.28 -6.32 17.01
C THR A 60 -4.86 -6.64 17.44
N LEU A 61 -3.90 -5.75 17.11
CA LEU A 61 -2.51 -5.91 17.53
C LEU A 61 -2.31 -5.68 19.04
N PHE A 62 -3.04 -4.73 19.63
CA PHE A 62 -2.87 -4.34 21.03
C PHE A 62 -3.75 -5.11 22.01
N LYS A 63 -4.89 -5.62 21.57
CA LYS A 63 -5.81 -6.34 22.46
C LYS A 63 -5.20 -7.69 22.86
N PRO A 64 -4.97 -7.94 24.16
CA PRO A 64 -4.60 -9.27 24.63
C PRO A 64 -5.77 -10.24 24.42
N ASP A 65 -5.44 -11.50 24.11
CA ASP A 65 -6.42 -12.57 24.01
C ASP A 65 -7.07 -12.86 25.39
N VAL A 66 -8.15 -13.62 25.42
CA VAL A 66 -8.91 -13.99 26.64
C VAL A 66 -8.00 -14.60 27.72
N ASN A 67 -6.95 -15.30 27.29
CA ASN A 67 -5.96 -15.94 28.17
C ASN A 67 -4.76 -15.03 28.50
N GLY A 68 -4.82 -13.74 28.19
CA GLY A 68 -3.74 -12.77 28.37
C GLY A 68 -2.60 -12.89 27.35
N THR A 69 -2.73 -13.75 26.33
CA THR A 69 -1.66 -13.94 25.34
C THR A 69 -1.67 -12.84 24.28
N ILE A 70 -0.48 -12.34 23.91
CA ILE A 70 -0.33 -11.26 22.92
C ILE A 70 -0.24 -11.84 21.50
N SER A 71 -1.11 -11.41 20.60
CA SER A 71 -1.24 -11.94 19.23
C SER A 71 0.04 -11.91 18.40
N ALA A 72 0.93 -10.93 18.60
CA ALA A 72 2.22 -10.82 17.91
C ALA A 72 3.36 -10.47 18.90
N PRO A 73 3.89 -11.45 19.65
CA PRO A 73 4.83 -11.20 20.75
C PRO A 73 6.16 -10.62 20.27
N TYR A 74 6.61 -10.99 19.06
CA TYR A 74 7.84 -10.43 18.49
C TYR A 74 7.69 -8.95 18.12
N ILE A 75 6.61 -8.57 17.43
CA ILE A 75 6.36 -7.15 17.14
C ILE A 75 6.24 -6.38 18.45
N ARG A 76 5.54 -6.94 19.44
CA ARG A 76 5.39 -6.32 20.76
C ARG A 76 6.74 -6.03 21.43
N SER A 77 7.66 -6.99 21.45
CA SER A 77 8.98 -6.76 22.07
C SER A 77 9.79 -5.70 21.32
N ILE A 78 9.71 -5.65 19.99
CA ILE A 78 10.34 -4.56 19.21
C ILE A 78 9.75 -3.21 19.60
N MET A 79 8.42 -3.11 19.74
CA MET A 79 7.75 -1.86 20.12
C MET A 79 8.09 -1.38 21.54
N GLU A 80 8.30 -2.31 22.48
CA GLU A 80 8.56 -1.99 23.89
C GLU A 80 10.04 -1.74 24.18
N GLU A 81 10.95 -2.42 23.50
CA GLU A 81 12.37 -2.44 23.89
C GLU A 81 13.30 -1.69 22.92
N LYS A 82 12.97 -1.61 21.63
CA LYS A 82 13.94 -1.18 20.60
C LYS A 82 13.43 -0.10 19.65
N GLY A 83 12.14 -0.11 19.35
CA GLY A 83 11.53 0.67 18.27
C GLY A 83 10.72 1.86 18.76
N SER A 84 10.39 2.73 17.82
CA SER A 84 9.34 3.73 17.99
C SER A 84 8.08 3.27 17.26
N TRP A 85 6.91 3.61 17.79
CA TRP A 85 5.65 3.19 17.22
C TRP A 85 4.58 4.27 17.35
N GLY A 86 3.55 4.17 16.51
CA GLY A 86 2.38 5.03 16.54
C GLY A 86 1.20 4.37 15.82
N VAL A 87 0.01 4.94 15.99
CA VAL A 87 -1.20 4.51 15.30
C VAL A 87 -1.43 5.42 14.09
N SER A 88 -1.32 4.87 12.89
CA SER A 88 -1.65 5.57 11.66
C SER A 88 -3.15 5.56 11.43
N HIS A 89 -3.73 6.73 11.18
CA HIS A 89 -5.15 6.88 10.85
C HIS A 89 -5.32 6.89 9.33
N THR A 90 -5.85 5.80 8.79
CA THR A 90 -6.14 5.70 7.36
C THR A 90 -7.34 6.57 6.98
N ARG A 91 -7.29 7.17 5.79
CA ARG A 91 -8.47 7.82 5.19
C ARG A 91 -9.32 6.79 4.46
N VAL A 92 -10.59 7.12 4.27
CA VAL A 92 -11.49 6.36 3.43
C VAL A 92 -11.16 6.59 1.94
N PRO A 93 -11.28 5.57 1.07
CA PRO A 93 -11.64 4.19 1.37
C PRO A 93 -10.48 3.41 2.03
N THR A 94 -10.79 2.64 3.09
CA THR A 94 -9.80 1.85 3.84
C THR A 94 -9.55 0.51 3.17
N GLU A 95 -9.05 0.57 1.94
CA GLU A 95 -8.68 -0.59 1.11
C GLU A 95 -7.16 -0.67 0.96
N SER A 96 -6.66 -1.83 0.54
CA SER A 96 -5.24 -2.09 0.35
C SER A 96 -4.60 -1.02 -0.54
N ARG A 97 -5.16 -0.76 -1.72
CA ARG A 97 -4.59 0.17 -2.72
C ARG A 97 -4.43 1.62 -2.22
N PRO A 98 -5.49 2.30 -1.75
CA PRO A 98 -5.38 3.64 -1.15
C PRO A 98 -4.32 3.74 -0.04
N GLY A 99 -4.21 2.71 0.80
CA GLY A 99 -3.21 2.67 1.86
C GLY A 99 -1.78 2.66 1.34
N HIS A 100 -1.51 1.93 0.25
CA HIS A 100 -0.19 1.88 -0.37
C HIS A 100 0.18 3.18 -1.07
N VAL A 101 -0.76 3.78 -1.79
CA VAL A 101 -0.54 5.08 -2.44
C VAL A 101 -0.18 6.14 -1.40
N ALA A 102 -0.92 6.19 -0.29
CA ALA A 102 -0.61 7.11 0.81
C ALA A 102 0.76 6.85 1.45
N LEU A 103 1.14 5.59 1.63
CA LEU A 103 2.39 5.21 2.27
C LEU A 103 3.62 5.47 1.39
N ILE A 104 3.51 5.20 0.09
CA ILE A 104 4.65 5.16 -0.85
C ILE A 104 4.76 6.45 -1.68
N ALA A 105 3.63 7.08 -2.01
CA ALA A 105 3.58 8.31 -2.80
C ALA A 105 3.18 9.54 -1.98
N GLY A 106 2.71 9.36 -0.74
CA GLY A 106 2.51 10.47 0.20
C GLY A 106 1.24 11.29 -0.03
N PHE A 107 0.30 10.81 -0.83
CA PHE A 107 -1.00 11.47 -1.06
C PHE A 107 -2.16 10.48 -0.99
N TYR A 108 -3.38 10.98 -0.76
CA TYR A 108 -4.57 10.14 -0.69
C TYR A 108 -5.03 9.73 -2.09
N GLU A 109 -5.60 8.53 -2.18
CA GLU A 109 -6.10 7.97 -3.43
C GLU A 109 -6.93 8.98 -4.25
N ASP A 110 -6.69 9.00 -5.56
CA ASP A 110 -7.44 9.85 -6.46
C ASP A 110 -8.85 9.29 -6.66
N VAL A 111 -9.84 9.98 -6.10
CA VAL A 111 -11.26 9.62 -6.21
C VAL A 111 -11.74 9.61 -7.67
N SER A 112 -11.07 10.32 -8.58
CA SER A 112 -11.38 10.27 -10.02
C SER A 112 -11.14 8.88 -10.64
N ALA A 113 -10.42 7.98 -9.94
CA ALA A 113 -10.28 6.58 -10.33
C ALA A 113 -11.62 5.84 -10.45
N VAL A 114 -12.72 6.36 -9.87
CA VAL A 114 -14.07 5.84 -10.11
C VAL A 114 -14.40 5.78 -11.60
N ALA A 115 -13.93 6.74 -12.39
CA ALA A 115 -14.21 6.82 -13.83
C ALA A 115 -13.52 5.68 -14.61
N LYS A 116 -12.45 5.11 -14.05
CA LYS A 116 -11.77 3.91 -14.57
C LYS A 116 -12.16 2.64 -13.83
N GLY A 117 -13.26 2.67 -13.06
CA GLY A 117 -13.75 1.52 -12.30
C GLY A 117 -12.78 1.04 -11.23
N TRP A 118 -11.97 1.94 -10.67
CA TRP A 118 -10.99 1.66 -9.61
C TRP A 118 -9.87 0.68 -9.99
N LYS A 119 -9.72 0.34 -11.28
CA LYS A 119 -8.74 -0.63 -11.75
C LYS A 119 -7.35 -0.05 -11.94
N GLU A 120 -7.26 1.22 -12.29
CA GLU A 120 -6.00 1.91 -12.52
C GLU A 120 -6.11 3.36 -12.10
N ASN A 121 -5.00 3.94 -11.64
CA ASN A 121 -4.96 5.36 -11.39
C ASN A 121 -5.07 6.11 -12.72
N PRO A 122 -6.02 7.05 -12.83
CA PRO A 122 -6.24 7.77 -14.07
C PRO A 122 -5.09 8.69 -14.42
N VAL A 123 -4.29 9.02 -13.41
CA VAL A 123 -3.26 10.04 -13.39
C VAL A 123 -1.97 9.39 -12.89
N GLU A 124 -0.88 9.57 -13.63
CA GLU A 124 0.45 9.12 -13.20
C GLU A 124 0.95 10.00 -12.06
N PHE A 125 1.65 9.38 -11.11
CA PHE A 125 2.19 10.03 -9.93
C PHE A 125 3.59 9.53 -9.63
N ASP A 126 4.39 10.40 -9.02
CA ASP A 126 5.72 10.06 -8.55
C ASP A 126 5.68 9.35 -7.19
N SER A 127 6.71 8.56 -6.88
CA SER A 127 6.74 7.76 -5.67
C SER A 127 8.16 7.61 -5.11
N VAL A 128 8.28 7.27 -3.83
CA VAL A 128 9.58 7.02 -3.20
C VAL A 128 10.36 5.89 -3.89
N PHE A 129 9.68 4.97 -4.58
CA PHE A 129 10.34 3.90 -5.33
C PHE A 129 11.01 4.40 -6.59
N ASN A 130 10.37 5.33 -7.29
CA ASN A 130 10.92 6.00 -8.46
C ASN A 130 12.09 6.93 -8.07
N GLU A 131 11.99 7.62 -6.94
CA GLU A 131 13.07 8.50 -6.45
C GLU A 131 14.19 7.74 -5.71
N SER A 132 14.06 6.42 -5.57
CA SER A 132 15.09 5.55 -5.00
C SER A 132 16.04 5.06 -6.07
N SER A 133 17.35 5.05 -5.76
CA SER A 133 18.37 4.56 -6.71
C SER A 133 18.09 3.16 -7.26
N HIS A 134 17.55 2.28 -6.43
CA HIS A 134 17.06 0.96 -6.81
C HIS A 134 15.97 0.54 -5.82
N THR A 135 14.94 -0.12 -6.32
CA THR A 135 13.83 -0.64 -5.52
C THR A 135 13.58 -2.09 -5.86
N TRP A 136 13.49 -2.95 -4.85
CA TRP A 136 12.96 -4.31 -5.00
C TRP A 136 11.71 -4.43 -4.16
N SER A 137 10.67 -4.98 -4.78
CA SER A 137 9.38 -5.20 -4.15
C SER A 137 8.84 -6.56 -4.55
N TRP A 138 8.25 -7.24 -3.57
CA TRP A 138 7.55 -8.51 -3.75
C TRP A 138 6.13 -8.35 -3.25
N GLY A 139 5.12 -8.92 -3.90
CA GLY A 139 3.75 -8.82 -3.40
C GLY A 139 2.65 -8.92 -4.44
N SER A 140 1.55 -8.21 -4.21
CA SER A 140 0.31 -8.35 -4.99
C SER A 140 0.43 -7.84 -6.43
N PRO A 141 -0.07 -8.59 -7.44
CA PRO A 141 -0.18 -8.13 -8.82
C PRO A 141 -1.15 -6.95 -9.01
N ASP A 142 -2.05 -6.68 -8.06
CA ASP A 142 -2.97 -5.53 -8.15
C ASP A 142 -2.33 -4.23 -7.67
N ILE A 143 -1.25 -4.33 -6.87
CA ILE A 143 -0.63 -3.18 -6.20
C ILE A 143 0.71 -2.83 -6.83
N LEU A 144 1.63 -3.79 -6.88
CA LEU A 144 3.00 -3.49 -7.25
C LEU A 144 3.17 -2.89 -8.65
N PRO A 145 2.46 -3.37 -9.69
CA PRO A 145 2.65 -2.83 -11.04
C PRO A 145 2.32 -1.35 -11.19
N MET A 146 1.49 -0.76 -10.31
CA MET A 146 1.18 0.67 -10.41
C MET A 146 2.40 1.56 -10.09
N PHE A 147 3.33 1.06 -9.28
CA PHE A 147 4.54 1.81 -8.91
C PHE A 147 5.69 1.60 -9.89
N SER A 148 5.65 0.55 -10.73
CA SER A 148 6.66 0.31 -11.76
C SER A 148 6.27 0.83 -13.14
N LYS A 149 4.98 0.81 -13.51
CA LYS A 149 4.49 1.29 -14.83
C LYS A 149 4.85 2.75 -15.14
N GLY A 150 5.00 3.61 -14.12
CA GLY A 150 5.37 5.02 -14.25
C GLY A 150 6.78 5.36 -13.75
N ALA A 151 7.60 4.37 -13.41
CA ALA A 151 8.95 4.61 -12.91
C ALA A 151 9.93 4.95 -14.05
N SER A 152 10.86 5.85 -13.76
CA SER A 152 11.87 6.34 -14.68
C SER A 152 13.02 5.34 -14.84
N GLY A 153 12.91 4.44 -15.81
CA GLY A 153 14.00 3.54 -16.20
C GLY A 153 14.09 2.24 -15.40
N ASP A 154 15.22 1.53 -15.56
CA ASP A 154 15.35 0.12 -15.18
C ASP A 154 15.90 -0.09 -13.76
N HIS A 155 15.27 0.52 -12.76
CA HIS A 155 15.73 0.42 -11.36
C HIS A 155 14.63 0.02 -10.36
N VAL A 156 13.38 -0.15 -10.81
CA VAL A 156 12.26 -0.62 -9.99
C VAL A 156 11.93 -2.07 -10.36
N TYR A 157 12.34 -3.01 -9.51
CA TYR A 157 12.14 -4.44 -9.66
C TYR A 157 10.90 -4.88 -8.87
N THR A 158 9.83 -5.20 -9.58
CA THR A 158 8.58 -5.72 -9.00
C THR A 158 8.43 -7.20 -9.29
N HIS A 159 8.23 -8.00 -8.24
CA HIS A 159 7.98 -9.43 -8.32
C HIS A 159 6.63 -9.76 -7.70
N THR A 160 5.73 -10.34 -8.47
CA THR A 160 4.38 -10.65 -7.98
C THR A 160 4.18 -12.16 -7.90
N TYR A 161 3.40 -12.61 -6.93
CA TYR A 161 2.79 -13.94 -7.00
C TYR A 161 1.69 -13.95 -8.07
N SER A 162 1.18 -15.14 -8.40
CA SER A 162 0.12 -15.25 -9.43
C SER A 162 -1.21 -14.72 -8.91
N ALA A 163 -2.06 -14.20 -9.80
CA ALA A 163 -3.38 -13.71 -9.40
C ALA A 163 -4.27 -14.85 -8.87
N GLU A 164 -4.02 -16.08 -9.34
CA GLU A 164 -4.69 -17.30 -8.91
C GLU A 164 -4.33 -17.68 -7.46
N ASP A 165 -3.13 -17.29 -6.98
CA ASP A 165 -2.69 -17.53 -5.61
C ASP A 165 -3.34 -16.57 -4.59
N GLN A 166 -4.06 -15.53 -5.03
CA GLN A 166 -4.80 -14.57 -4.19
C GLN A 166 -6.10 -15.17 -3.62
N ASP A 167 -6.03 -16.38 -3.06
CA ASP A 167 -7.16 -16.94 -2.34
C ASP A 167 -7.17 -16.49 -0.87
N PHE A 168 -7.73 -15.30 -0.65
CA PHE A 168 -7.91 -14.73 0.69
C PHE A 168 -8.92 -15.51 1.55
N ALA A 169 -9.70 -16.41 0.96
CA ALA A 169 -10.65 -17.28 1.67
C ALA A 169 -10.06 -18.69 1.92
N SER A 170 -8.83 -18.94 1.47
CA SER A 170 -8.16 -20.23 1.67
C SER A 170 -7.93 -20.51 3.16
N THR A 171 -7.84 -21.79 3.48
CA THR A 171 -7.62 -22.26 4.86
C THR A 171 -6.23 -21.89 5.40
N ASP A 172 -5.31 -21.48 4.54
CA ASP A 172 -3.93 -21.17 4.87
C ASP A 172 -3.54 -19.77 4.37
N ALA A 173 -3.87 -18.77 5.18
CA ALA A 173 -3.54 -17.37 4.91
C ALA A 173 -2.04 -17.05 5.00
N SER A 174 -1.16 -18.01 5.35
CA SER A 174 0.28 -17.77 5.48
C SER A 174 1.07 -17.93 4.19
N LYS A 175 0.47 -18.51 3.14
CA LYS A 175 1.17 -18.88 1.91
C LYS A 175 1.84 -17.71 1.21
N LEU A 176 1.11 -16.61 1.04
CA LEU A 176 1.62 -15.42 0.36
C LEU A 176 2.69 -14.71 1.19
N ASP A 177 2.51 -14.68 2.52
CA ASP A 177 3.52 -14.16 3.46
C ASP A 177 4.82 -14.97 3.38
N MET A 178 4.71 -16.30 3.33
CA MET A 178 5.85 -17.21 3.19
C MET A 178 6.52 -17.05 1.82
N TRP A 179 5.74 -16.88 0.76
CA TRP A 179 6.30 -16.61 -0.58
C TRP A 179 7.16 -15.35 -0.57
N VAL A 180 6.67 -14.26 0.02
CA VAL A 180 7.48 -13.03 0.12
C VAL A 180 8.67 -13.21 1.05
N PHE A 181 8.50 -13.90 2.18
CA PHE A 181 9.61 -14.21 3.08
C PHE A 181 10.74 -14.95 2.36
N ASP A 182 10.42 -16.00 1.61
CA ASP A 182 11.41 -16.81 0.88
C ASP A 182 12.12 -15.99 -0.20
N LYS A 183 11.42 -15.09 -0.89
CA LYS A 183 12.03 -14.18 -1.86
C LYS A 183 13.02 -13.22 -1.20
N VAL A 184 12.63 -12.61 -0.09
CA VAL A 184 13.52 -11.69 0.64
C VAL A 184 14.71 -12.42 1.23
N LYS A 185 14.50 -13.60 1.82
CA LYS A 185 15.57 -14.44 2.32
C LYS A 185 16.57 -14.78 1.21
N GLY A 186 16.08 -15.21 0.04
CA GLY A 186 16.93 -15.48 -1.12
C GLY A 186 17.75 -14.26 -1.54
N LEU A 187 17.14 -13.07 -1.60
CA LEU A 187 17.86 -11.84 -1.92
C LEU A 187 18.99 -11.54 -0.91
N MET A 188 18.74 -11.75 0.38
CA MET A 188 19.74 -11.53 1.43
C MET A 188 20.89 -12.54 1.34
N GLU A 189 20.60 -13.80 1.02
CA GLU A 189 21.60 -14.88 0.91
C GLU A 189 22.47 -14.77 -0.35
N LEU A 190 21.94 -14.21 -1.44
CA LEU A 190 22.67 -13.99 -2.69
C LEU A 190 23.87 -13.05 -2.54
N GLY A 191 24.03 -12.37 -1.40
CA GLY A 191 25.23 -11.59 -1.08
C GLY A 191 25.49 -10.46 -2.07
N THR A 192 24.51 -10.11 -2.91
CA THR A 192 24.62 -9.01 -3.85
C THR A 192 25.06 -7.78 -3.05
N PRO A 193 26.06 -7.03 -3.52
CA PRO A 193 26.57 -5.84 -2.82
C PRO A 193 25.50 -4.74 -2.92
N LEU A 194 24.46 -4.89 -2.12
CA LEU A 194 23.23 -4.15 -2.22
C LEU A 194 23.42 -2.82 -1.47
N ARG A 195 23.23 -1.72 -2.20
CA ARG A 195 22.97 -0.37 -1.65
C ARG A 195 21.48 0.06 -1.72
N PRO A 196 20.43 -0.68 -1.28
CA PRO A 196 19.09 -0.28 -1.68
C PRO A 196 18.04 -0.18 -0.59
N SER A 197 17.02 0.61 -0.90
CA SER A 197 15.71 0.57 -0.27
C SER A 197 14.99 -0.73 -0.67
N LEU A 198 14.60 -1.51 0.33
CA LEU A 198 13.95 -2.82 0.24
C LEU A 198 12.47 -2.64 0.63
N LEU A 199 11.51 -3.09 -0.18
CA LEU A 199 10.09 -3.13 0.20
C LEU A 199 9.64 -4.57 0.36
N TRP A 200 8.98 -4.87 1.48
CA TRP A 200 8.41 -6.18 1.86
C TRP A 200 6.88 -6.10 2.04
N TRP A 201 6.17 -7.09 1.50
CA TRP A 201 4.71 -7.24 1.52
C TRP A 201 4.28 -8.64 1.99
N PRO A 202 3.65 -8.79 3.15
CA PRO A 202 2.87 -9.98 3.48
C PRO A 202 1.43 -9.75 3.03
N GLY A 203 1.02 -10.51 2.02
CA GLY A 203 -0.37 -10.55 1.59
C GLY A 203 -1.16 -11.52 2.46
N GLY A 204 -1.77 -11.07 3.55
CA GLY A 204 -2.65 -11.94 4.33
C GLY A 204 -3.49 -11.20 5.36
N GLN A 205 -4.83 -11.18 5.17
CA GLN A 205 -5.75 -10.81 6.24
C GLN A 205 -5.82 -11.95 7.27
N GLY A 206 -5.04 -11.86 8.35
CA GLY A 206 -5.07 -12.88 9.39
C GLY A 206 -4.23 -12.55 10.62
N SER A 207 -4.85 -11.96 11.64
CA SER A 207 -4.21 -11.58 12.90
C SER A 207 -3.61 -12.73 13.73
N ARG A 208 -3.90 -13.98 13.37
CA ARG A 208 -3.43 -15.18 14.10
C ARG A 208 -2.07 -15.71 13.62
N LEU A 209 -1.64 -15.36 12.41
CA LEU A 209 -0.48 -15.95 11.73
C LEU A 209 0.73 -15.00 11.62
N LEU A 210 0.57 -13.72 12.00
CA LEU A 210 1.67 -12.79 12.28
C LEU A 210 2.70 -13.36 13.29
N ARG A 211 2.27 -14.31 14.13
CA ARG A 211 3.08 -14.91 15.21
C ARG A 211 4.28 -15.72 14.70
N GLU A 212 4.14 -16.43 13.59
CA GLU A 212 5.19 -17.33 13.08
C GLU A 212 6.00 -16.69 11.94
N SER A 213 5.33 -15.95 11.05
CA SER A 213 5.97 -15.28 9.90
C SER A 213 6.96 -14.20 10.35
N LEU A 214 6.58 -13.29 11.25
CA LEU A 214 7.47 -12.21 11.71
C LEU A 214 8.56 -12.72 12.67
N HIS A 215 8.27 -13.76 13.47
CA HIS A 215 9.26 -14.30 14.39
C HIS A 215 10.43 -15.01 13.67
N ARG A 216 10.19 -15.60 12.50
CA ARG A 216 11.24 -16.19 11.65
C ARG A 216 11.88 -15.15 10.72
N THR A 217 11.10 -14.19 10.22
CA THR A 217 11.59 -13.15 9.30
C THR A 217 12.57 -12.18 9.95
N LEU A 218 12.28 -11.73 11.17
CA LEU A 218 13.08 -10.72 11.86
C LEU A 218 14.22 -11.31 12.73
N LYS A 219 14.42 -12.64 12.67
CA LYS A 219 15.62 -13.33 13.21
C LYS A 219 16.78 -13.35 12.23
N ILE A 220 16.55 -13.01 10.96
CA ILE A 220 17.64 -12.69 10.04
C ILE A 220 18.14 -11.31 10.47
N ASN A 221 19.30 -11.26 11.12
CA ASN A 221 19.97 -10.01 11.51
C ASN A 221 20.10 -9.12 10.26
N ILE A 222 19.30 -8.05 10.20
CA ILE A 222 19.52 -6.88 9.34
C ILE A 222 20.61 -6.03 9.97
#